data_AF-A0A7X2I6P9-F1
#
_entry.id   AF-A0A7X2I6P9-F1
#
_cell.length_a   1.000
_cell.length_b   1.000
_cell.length_c   1.000
_cell.angle_alpha   90.00
_cell.angle_beta   90.00
_cell.angle_gamma   90.00
#
_symmetry.space_group_name_H-M   'P 1'
#
loop_
_entity.id
_entity.type
_entity.pdbx_description
1 polymer ?
#
loop_
_entity_poly.entity_id
_entity_poly.type
_entity_poly.pdbx_seq_one_letter_code
_entity_poly.pdbx_strand_id
1 'polypeptide(L)' 'NPINPPTGCRFHPRCLQAAAVCAERVPTISDVQLHHHARCLVHEFSSGHPLATADQPALAA' A
#
# COMPACT_ATOMS: atom_id res chain seq x y z
N ASN A 1 -13.26 10.93 14.75
CA ASN A 1 -13.15 9.72 13.90
C ASN A 1 -14.16 9.87 12.76
N PRO A 2 -13.79 9.80 11.48
CA PRO A 2 -14.76 9.98 10.39
C PRO A 2 -15.86 8.92 10.48
N ILE A 3 -17.12 9.37 10.37
CA ILE A 3 -18.33 8.54 10.55
C ILE A 3 -18.47 7.50 9.43
N ASN A 4 -17.93 7.78 8.24
CA ASN A 4 -17.89 6.87 7.10
C ASN A 4 -16.45 6.75 6.59
N PRO A 5 -15.70 5.69 6.95
CA PRO A 5 -14.37 5.49 6.42
C PRO A 5 -14.42 5.17 4.91
N PRO A 6 -13.42 5.62 4.13
CA PRO A 6 -13.26 5.18 2.75
C PRO A 6 -13.06 3.66 2.68
N THR A 7 -13.54 3.05 1.60
CA THR A 7 -13.32 1.62 1.30
C THR A 7 -11.88 1.38 0.84
N GLY A 8 -11.41 0.14 0.95
CA GLY A 8 -10.04 -0.22 0.57
C GLY A 8 -8.98 0.45 1.46
N CYS A 9 -7.92 0.96 0.85
CA CYS A 9 -6.84 1.66 1.55
C CYS A 9 -7.36 2.97 2.15
N ARG A 10 -7.40 3.06 3.49
CA ARG A 10 -7.90 4.23 4.21
C ARG A 10 -7.29 5.58 3.79
N PHE A 11 -6.08 5.55 3.23
CA PHE A 11 -5.33 6.72 2.79
C PHE A 11 -5.60 7.12 1.34
N HIS A 12 -6.30 6.31 0.54
CA HIS A 12 -6.51 6.57 -0.88
C HIS A 12 -7.11 7.96 -1.22
N PRO A 13 -8.01 8.57 -0.41
CA PRO A 13 -8.55 9.90 -0.74
C PRO A 13 -7.53 11.04 -0.60
N ARG A 14 -6.39 10.78 0.04
CA ARG A 14 -5.36 11.78 0.35
C ARG A 14 -3.95 11.35 -0.07
N CYS A 15 -3.81 10.19 -0.68
CA CYS A 15 -2.51 9.63 -1.06
C CYS A 15 -2.12 10.13 -2.46
N LEU A 16 -0.94 10.74 -2.56
CA LEU A 16 -0.40 11.25 -3.84
C LEU A 16 -0.06 10.13 -4.83
N GLN A 17 0.11 8.89 -4.34
CA GLN A 17 0.46 7.71 -5.13
C GLN A 17 -0.75 6.79 -5.33
N ALA A 18 -1.98 7.24 -5.04
CA ALA A 18 -3.16 6.38 -5.14
C ALA A 18 -3.42 5.93 -6.58
N ALA A 19 -3.62 4.62 -6.77
CA ALA A 19 -4.16 4.03 -7.98
C ALA A 19 -5.59 3.49 -7.75
N ALA A 20 -6.27 3.08 -8.83
CA ALA A 20 -7.64 2.53 -8.76
C ALA A 20 -7.78 1.40 -7.72
N VAL A 21 -6.82 0.47 -7.71
CA VAL A 21 -6.79 -0.65 -6.77
C VAL A 21 -6.78 -0.23 -5.29
N CYS A 22 -6.33 0.99 -4.96
CA CYS A 22 -6.33 1.51 -3.59
C CYS A 22 -7.74 1.77 -3.03
N ALA A 23 -8.73 2.04 -3.87
CA ALA A 23 -10.12 2.23 -3.42
C ALA A 23 -10.86 0.90 -3.22
N GLU A 24 -10.35 -0.17 -3.82
CA GLU A 24 -10.98 -1.50 -3.89
C GLU A 24 -10.36 -2.48 -2.88
N ARG A 25 -9.04 -2.43 -2.68
CA ARG A 25 -8.29 -3.39 -1.86
C ARG A 25 -7.69 -2.74 -0.62
N VAL A 26 -7.82 -3.44 0.51
CA VAL A 26 -7.10 -3.11 1.74
C VAL A 26 -5.71 -3.77 1.67
N PRO A 27 -4.61 -3.02 1.80
CA PRO A 27 -3.26 -3.59 1.77
C PRO A 27 -2.98 -4.48 2.99
N THR A 28 -2.19 -5.52 2.77
CA THR A 28 -1.63 -6.36 3.84
C THR A 28 -0.42 -5.69 4.49
N ILE A 29 0.06 -6.24 5.62
CA ILE A 29 1.35 -5.84 6.18
C ILE A 29 2.45 -6.36 5.26
N SER A 30 3.31 -5.46 4.80
CA SER A 30 4.50 -5.76 4.02
C SER A 30 5.73 -5.23 4.76
N ASP A 31 6.78 -6.03 4.80
CA ASP A 31 8.10 -5.63 5.27
C ASP A 31 8.73 -4.69 4.25
N VAL A 32 8.92 -3.43 4.63
CA VAL A 32 9.57 -2.44 3.76
C VAL A 32 11.07 -2.39 4.04
N GLN A 33 11.45 -2.50 5.32
CA GLN A 33 12.83 -2.57 5.80
C GLN A 33 12.86 -3.37 7.12
N LEU A 34 14.05 -3.72 7.60
CA LEU A 34 14.20 -4.43 8.87
C LEU A 34 13.53 -3.66 10.02
N HIS A 35 12.59 -4.32 10.72
CA HIS A 35 11.72 -3.74 11.76
C HIS A 35 10.81 -2.59 11.30
N HIS A 36 10.58 -2.43 9.99
CA HIS A 36 9.68 -1.42 9.44
C HIS A 36 8.64 -2.04 8.50
N HIS A 37 7.38 -1.95 8.91
CA HIS A 37 6.25 -2.53 8.19
C HIS A 37 5.32 -1.44 7.67
N ALA A 38 4.81 -1.62 6.45
CA ALA A 38 3.80 -0.74 5.89
C ALA A 38 2.57 -1.55 5.44
N ARG A 39 1.41 -0.88 5.46
CA ARG A 39 0.18 -1.35 4.80
C ARG A 39 -0.05 -0.49 3.57
N CYS A 40 0.76 -0.71 2.53
CA CYS A 40 0.73 0.05 1.30
C CYS A 40 0.78 -0.89 0.10
N LEU A 41 -0.14 -0.73 -0.87
CA LEU A 41 -0.17 -1.56 -2.06
C LEU A 41 1.08 -1.38 -2.94
N VAL A 42 1.80 -0.27 -2.82
CA VAL A 42 3.10 -0.07 -3.49
C VAL A 42 4.17 -1.04 -2.97
N HIS A 43 4.09 -1.47 -1.70
CA HIS A 43 5.06 -2.40 -1.11
C HIS A 43 4.55 -3.84 -1.03
N GLU A 44 3.31 -4.09 -1.46
CA GLU A 44 2.73 -5.44 -1.51
C GLU A 44 2.98 -6.02 -2.91
N PHE A 45 3.81 -7.06 -2.98
CA PHE A 45 4.08 -7.76 -4.23
C PHE A 45 2.78 -8.31 -4.81
N SER A 46 2.57 -8.14 -6.12
CA SER A 46 1.35 -8.56 -6.83
C SER A 46 0.03 -7.90 -6.38
N SER A 47 0.11 -6.74 -5.72
CA SER A 47 -1.07 -5.98 -5.31
C SER A 47 -1.91 -5.41 -6.46
N GLY A 48 -1.36 -5.39 -7.69
CA GLY A 48 -1.96 -4.73 -8.85
C GLY A 48 -1.74 -3.21 -8.89
N HIS A 49 -0.96 -2.66 -7.95
CA HIS A 49 -0.58 -1.26 -7.99
C HIS A 49 0.50 -1.04 -9.08
N PRO A 50 0.39 -0.02 -9.95
CA PRO A 50 1.34 0.20 -11.04
C PRO A 50 2.78 0.40 -10.55
N LEU A 51 2.93 1.00 -9.37
CA LEU A 51 4.23 1.24 -8.72
C LEU A 51 4.77 0.03 -7.93
N ALA A 52 3.98 -1.03 -7.70
CA ALA A 52 4.45 -2.20 -6.94
C ALA A 52 5.51 -3.03 -7.67
N THR A 53 5.65 -2.81 -8.98
CA THR A 53 6.61 -3.52 -9.85
C THR A 53 7.91 -2.76 -10.07
N ALA A 54 7.99 -1.49 -9.64
CA ALA A 54 9.06 -0.60 -10.11
C ALA A 54 10.36 -0.73 -9.31
N ASP A 55 10.30 -0.84 -7.99
CA ASP A 55 11.49 -0.94 -7.16
C ASP A 55 11.05 -1.10 -5.70
N GLN A 56 11.44 -2.19 -5.07
CA GLN A 56 12.07 -2.17 -3.75
C GLN A 56 12.50 -3.62 -3.51
N PRO A 57 13.74 -4.01 -3.83
CA PRO A 57 14.30 -5.20 -3.22
C PRO A 57 14.15 -4.99 -1.72
N ALA A 58 13.38 -5.87 -1.07
CA ALA A 58 13.50 -6.06 0.37
C ALA A 58 14.99 -6.18 0.63
N LEU A 59 15.56 -5.12 1.20
CA LEU A 59 16.94 -5.04 1.60
C LEU A 59 17.19 -6.28 2.44
N ALA A 60 17.94 -7.21 1.85
CA ALA A 60 18.50 -8.34 2.56
C ALA A 60 19.35 -7.79 3.72
N ALA A 61 18.84 -7.92 4.93
CA ALA A 61 19.59 -7.95 6.19
C ALA A 61 18.64 -8.34 7.33
#